data_AF-A0A8S0S4Z2-F1
#
_entry.id   AF-A0A8S0S4Z2-F1
#
_cell.length_a   1.000
_cell.length_b   1.000
_cell.length_c   1.000
_cell.angle_alpha   90.00
_cell.angle_beta   90.00
_cell.angle_gamma   90.00
#
_symmetry.space_group_name_H-M   'P 1'
#
loop_
_entity.id
_entity.type
_entity.pdbx_description
1 polymer ?
#
loop_
_entity_poly.entity_id
_entity_poly.type
_entity_poly.pdbx_seq_one_letter_code
_entity_poly.pdbx_strand_id
1 'polypeptide(L)'
;MGYVMENIFVRSFTSKPKNCTSDVLSPTSPSKLPDTTEPDARFEDESPILGTIRSKCFTQLLLLGAIDSIQKKYWNKLNASQKITIMDILFSILEFASSYNSYTNLILRMRQIPAERPPLNLLRQEFAGTCIYLDILHKTTAAVNNQKEEHVKEEKLQGVAEEKIVSFFEQVLREAFDFQSSMEGTTNMDIHQVLELRSPIIVKVLKGMCDMNSQIFRNHLRDFYPFITKLVCCDQMDVRGALADLFSRQLNSLMVA
;
A
#
# COMPACT_ATOMS: atom_id res chain seq x y z
N MET A 1 -14.56 29.99 -15.80
CA MET A 1 -15.21 30.24 -14.49
C MET A 1 -16.06 29.03 -14.16
N GLY A 2 -15.87 28.40 -13.00
CA GLY A 2 -16.73 27.32 -12.49
C GLY A 2 -16.14 25.92 -12.55
N TYR A 3 -15.34 25.56 -11.55
CA TYR A 3 -14.91 24.20 -11.21
C TYR A 3 -16.12 23.32 -10.88
N VAL A 4 -16.18 22.13 -11.47
CA VAL A 4 -17.05 21.04 -10.99
C VAL A 4 -16.18 20.16 -10.09
N MET A 5 -16.35 20.29 -8.78
CA MET A 5 -15.85 19.30 -7.81
C MET A 5 -16.85 18.16 -7.76
N GLU A 6 -16.41 16.94 -8.08
CA GLU A 6 -17.20 15.75 -7.79
C GLU A 6 -16.41 14.72 -6.98
N ASN A 7 -17.11 14.24 -5.95
CA ASN A 7 -16.94 13.00 -5.20
C ASN A 7 -15.94 12.96 -4.03
N ILE A 8 -16.30 13.79 -3.05
CA ILE A 8 -16.07 13.59 -1.62
C ILE A 8 -16.80 12.31 -1.15
N PHE A 9 -16.04 11.45 -0.46
CA PHE A 9 -16.47 10.36 0.42
C PHE A 9 -17.96 10.35 0.82
N VAL A 10 -18.76 9.49 0.16
CA VAL A 10 -20.13 9.18 0.59
C VAL A 10 -20.15 7.85 1.34
N ARG A 11 -20.22 7.90 2.68
CA ARG A 11 -21.15 7.09 3.51
C ARG A 11 -21.03 7.39 5.02
N SER A 12 -21.90 8.30 5.46
CA SER A 12 -22.73 8.29 6.68
C SER A 12 -22.32 7.44 7.90
N PHE A 13 -22.10 8.10 9.05
CA PHE A 13 -22.66 7.68 10.34
C PHE A 13 -23.12 8.89 11.16
N THR A 14 -24.36 8.79 11.66
CA THR A 14 -25.20 9.82 12.24
C THR A 14 -24.73 10.28 13.63
N SER A 15 -24.57 11.59 13.84
CA SER A 15 -24.42 12.21 15.15
C SER A 15 -25.79 12.43 15.83
N LYS A 16 -25.94 12.04 17.09
CA LYS A 16 -27.05 12.51 17.95
C LYS A 16 -26.67 13.85 18.60
N PRO A 17 -27.62 14.79 18.82
CA PRO A 17 -27.33 16.08 19.43
C PRO A 17 -27.27 15.95 20.96
N LYS A 18 -26.34 16.69 21.59
CA LYS A 18 -26.37 16.96 23.03
C LYS A 18 -26.92 18.36 23.23
N ASN A 19 -28.04 18.44 23.93
CA ASN A 19 -28.83 19.64 24.14
C ASN A 19 -28.02 20.75 24.82
N CYS A 20 -28.19 21.98 24.31
CA CYS A 20 -27.84 23.22 24.95
C CYS A 20 -28.95 23.60 25.94
N THR A 21 -28.59 23.91 27.19
CA THR A 21 -29.42 24.69 28.10
C THR A 21 -28.59 25.81 28.70
N SER A 22 -29.09 27.01 28.44
CA SER A 22 -28.70 28.34 28.89
C SER A 22 -28.64 28.44 30.42
N ASP A 23 -27.76 29.28 30.98
CA ASP A 23 -28.22 30.57 31.55
C ASP A 23 -27.18 31.37 32.36
N VAL A 24 -27.32 32.69 32.19
CA VAL A 24 -27.03 33.81 33.10
C VAL A 24 -25.66 34.50 33.03
N LEU A 25 -25.73 35.70 32.43
CA LEU A 25 -24.83 36.85 32.49
C LEU A 25 -24.87 37.53 33.86
N SER A 26 -23.73 38.03 34.37
CA SER A 26 -23.55 39.44 34.83
C SER A 26 -22.20 39.68 35.55
N PRO A 27 -21.69 40.94 35.60
CA PRO A 27 -20.25 41.28 35.57
C PRO A 27 -19.71 41.93 36.86
N THR A 28 -18.37 42.03 37.01
CA THR A 28 -17.61 43.20 37.57
C THR A 28 -16.07 42.96 37.66
N SER A 29 -15.30 44.01 37.35
CA SER A 29 -13.82 44.15 37.22
C SER A 29 -13.11 44.50 38.57
N PRO A 30 -11.80 44.90 38.66
CA PRO A 30 -10.55 44.51 37.96
C PRO A 30 -9.35 44.18 38.93
N SER A 31 -8.25 43.68 38.33
CA SER A 31 -6.84 43.73 38.79
C SER A 31 -6.29 42.73 39.83
N LYS A 32 -5.39 41.84 39.38
CA LYS A 32 -4.02 41.59 39.92
C LYS A 32 -3.34 40.47 39.12
N LEU A 33 -2.15 40.75 38.59
CA LEU A 33 -1.20 39.74 38.11
C LEU A 33 -0.78 38.87 39.30
N PRO A 34 -0.60 37.55 39.11
CA PRO A 34 0.77 37.08 39.11
C PRO A 34 1.08 36.05 38.01
N ASP A 35 2.33 36.13 37.59
CA ASP A 35 3.11 35.13 36.85
C ASP A 35 2.74 33.70 37.27
N THR A 36 2.10 32.95 36.38
CA THR A 36 1.85 31.51 36.54
C THR A 36 2.01 30.89 35.16
N THR A 37 3.15 30.22 35.00
CA THR A 37 3.48 29.24 33.95
C THR A 37 2.24 28.75 33.20
N GLU A 38 2.12 29.15 31.93
CA GLU A 38 1.20 28.50 31.01
C GLU A 38 1.48 26.99 31.05
N PRO A 39 0.47 26.14 31.31
CA PRO A 39 0.63 24.73 31.02
C PRO A 39 0.79 24.64 29.50
N ASP A 40 1.84 23.96 29.05
CA ASP A 40 2.11 23.61 27.64
C ASP A 40 0.87 22.90 27.07
N ALA A 41 -0.09 23.69 26.58
CA ALA A 41 -1.30 23.23 25.93
C ALA A 41 -0.97 22.91 24.47
N ARG A 42 0.02 22.04 24.28
CA ARG A 42 0.29 21.34 23.01
C ARG A 42 -0.07 19.87 23.10
N PHE A 43 -1.16 19.58 23.82
CA PHE A 43 -2.00 18.47 23.40
C PHE A 43 -2.91 19.01 22.30
N GLU A 44 -2.30 19.25 21.12
CA GLU A 44 -3.05 19.49 19.90
C GLU A 44 -4.01 18.31 19.73
N ASP A 45 -5.31 18.62 19.69
CA ASP A 45 -6.38 17.69 19.37
C ASP A 45 -6.03 17.02 18.04
N GLU A 46 -5.46 15.81 18.10
CA GLU A 46 -5.32 14.98 16.92
C GLU A 46 -6.68 14.87 16.25
N SER A 47 -6.74 15.16 14.95
CA SER A 47 -8.00 15.01 14.24
C SER A 47 -8.55 13.59 14.51
N PRO A 48 -9.84 13.43 14.85
CA PRO A 48 -10.41 12.12 15.21
C PRO A 48 -10.24 11.08 14.08
N ILE A 49 -10.08 11.57 12.85
CA ILE A 49 -9.74 10.80 11.65
C ILE A 49 -8.33 10.20 11.76
N LEU A 50 -7.31 10.99 12.15
CA LEU A 50 -5.94 10.52 12.30
C LEU A 50 -5.81 9.51 13.44
N GLY A 51 -6.51 9.74 14.56
CA GLY A 51 -6.58 8.78 15.67
C GLY A 51 -7.21 7.44 15.25
N THR A 52 -8.26 7.48 14.43
CA THR A 52 -8.89 6.27 13.85
C THR A 52 -7.96 5.55 12.87
N ILE A 53 -7.25 6.28 12.01
CA ILE A 53 -6.28 5.69 11.08
C ILE A 53 -5.17 5.00 11.86
N ARG A 54 -4.63 5.65 12.89
CA ARG A 54 -3.56 5.10 13.72
C ARG A 54 -3.95 3.80 14.41
N SER A 55 -5.13 3.74 15.03
CA SER A 55 -5.61 2.53 15.71
C SER A 55 -5.81 1.36 14.74
N LYS A 56 -6.31 1.65 13.51
CA LYS A 56 -6.38 0.67 12.42
C LYS A 56 -4.99 0.17 12.01
N CYS A 57 -4.04 1.08 11.79
CA CYS A 57 -2.68 0.72 11.38
C CYS A 57 -1.98 -0.14 12.44
N PHE A 58 -2.12 0.21 13.72
CA PHE A 58 -1.55 -0.57 14.81
C PHE A 58 -2.11 -2.01 14.85
N THR A 59 -3.43 -2.14 14.73
CA THR A 59 -4.08 -3.46 14.68
C THR A 59 -3.65 -4.26 13.45
N GLN A 60 -3.55 -3.61 12.28
CA GLN A 60 -3.11 -4.24 11.03
C GLN A 60 -1.64 -4.68 11.08
N LEU A 61 -0.76 -3.95 11.76
CA LEU A 61 0.64 -4.36 11.97
C LEU A 61 0.75 -5.64 12.79
N LEU A 62 -0.02 -5.74 13.88
CA LEU A 62 -0.07 -6.97 14.68
C LEU A 62 -0.60 -8.15 13.86
N LEU A 63 -1.68 -7.91 13.09
CA LEU A 63 -2.24 -8.92 12.20
C LEU A 63 -1.24 -9.34 11.12
N LEU A 64 -0.50 -8.40 10.54
CA LEU A 64 0.53 -8.67 9.54
C LEU A 64 1.65 -9.56 10.10
N GLY A 65 2.14 -9.26 11.31
CA GLY A 65 3.14 -10.08 12.00
C GLY A 65 2.63 -11.49 12.35
N ALA A 66 1.35 -11.59 12.73
CA ALA A 66 0.71 -12.88 12.96
C ALA A 66 0.59 -13.71 11.67
N ILE A 67 0.15 -13.09 10.57
CA ILE A 67 0.08 -13.73 9.25
C ILE A 67 1.46 -14.20 8.80
N ASP A 68 2.50 -13.37 8.93
CA ASP A 68 3.87 -13.75 8.58
C ASP A 68 4.38 -14.95 9.41
N SER A 69 4.03 -14.98 10.70
CA SER A 69 4.38 -16.12 11.56
C SER A 69 3.63 -17.40 11.17
N ILE A 70 2.34 -17.29 10.86
CA ILE A 70 1.50 -18.42 10.43
C ILE A 70 2.00 -18.98 9.10
N GLN A 71 2.25 -18.10 8.13
CA GLN A 71 2.65 -18.49 6.79
C GLN A 71 4.05 -19.14 6.78
N LYS A 72 4.97 -18.74 7.66
CA LYS A 72 6.30 -19.38 7.76
C LYS A 72 6.26 -20.74 8.45
N LYS A 73 5.45 -20.87 9.51
CA LYS A 73 5.50 -22.06 10.39
C LYS A 73 4.48 -23.14 10.04
N TYR A 74 3.34 -22.75 9.46
CA TYR A 74 2.17 -23.63 9.35
C TYR A 74 1.59 -23.72 7.94
N TRP A 75 2.19 -23.12 6.90
CA TRP A 75 1.61 -23.08 5.55
C TRP A 75 1.17 -24.44 5.00
N ASN A 76 2.02 -25.45 5.14
CA ASN A 76 1.75 -26.80 4.63
C ASN A 76 0.64 -27.53 5.40
N LYS A 77 0.24 -27.02 6.58
CA LYS A 77 -0.86 -27.55 7.39
C LYS A 77 -2.20 -26.84 7.12
N LEU A 78 -2.18 -25.75 6.36
CA LEU A 78 -3.38 -24.99 6.02
C LEU A 78 -4.08 -25.64 4.83
N ASN A 79 -5.40 -25.71 4.88
CA ASN A 79 -6.20 -26.11 3.72
C ASN A 79 -6.28 -24.96 2.69
N ALA A 80 -6.73 -25.27 1.47
CA ALA A 80 -6.80 -24.29 0.37
C ALA A 80 -7.65 -23.06 0.71
N SER A 81 -8.80 -23.25 1.38
CA SER A 81 -9.67 -22.13 1.77
C SER A 81 -8.97 -21.21 2.77
N GLN A 82 -8.27 -21.74 3.76
CA GLN A 82 -7.49 -20.95 4.73
C GLN A 82 -6.36 -20.18 4.05
N LYS A 83 -5.66 -20.80 3.09
CA LYS A 83 -4.61 -20.14 2.30
C LYS A 83 -5.17 -18.95 1.51
N ILE A 84 -6.31 -19.13 0.85
CA ILE A 84 -7.01 -18.06 0.12
C ILE A 84 -7.44 -16.94 1.06
N THR A 85 -8.05 -17.27 2.21
CA THR A 85 -8.46 -16.26 3.20
C THR A 85 -7.28 -15.43 3.70
N ILE A 86 -6.11 -16.05 3.92
CA ILE A 86 -4.89 -15.31 4.30
C ILE A 86 -4.46 -14.36 3.17
N MET A 87 -4.49 -14.81 1.92
CA MET A 87 -4.19 -13.94 0.78
C MET A 87 -5.16 -12.75 0.70
N ASP A 88 -6.45 -12.97 0.89
CA ASP A 88 -7.47 -11.92 0.84
C ASP A 88 -7.32 -10.90 1.97
N ILE A 89 -7.07 -11.37 3.20
CA ILE A 89 -6.82 -10.49 4.35
C ILE A 89 -5.57 -9.64 4.09
N LEU A 90 -4.49 -10.25 3.60
CA LEU A 90 -3.24 -9.55 3.35
C LEU A 90 -3.39 -8.53 2.21
N PHE A 91 -4.12 -8.88 1.16
CA PHE A 91 -4.45 -7.96 0.08
C PHE A 91 -5.28 -6.78 0.58
N SER A 92 -6.28 -7.00 1.45
CA SER A 92 -7.07 -5.90 2.04
C SER A 92 -6.23 -4.94 2.90
N ILE A 93 -5.25 -5.46 3.66
CA ILE A 93 -4.30 -4.62 4.40
C ILE A 93 -3.44 -3.79 3.44
N LEU A 94 -3.00 -4.40 2.33
CA LEU A 94 -2.20 -3.74 1.31
C LEU A 94 -2.98 -2.67 0.54
N GLU A 95 -4.21 -2.95 0.14
CA GLU A 95 -5.08 -2.02 -0.56
C GLU A 95 -5.32 -0.76 0.28
N PHE A 96 -5.58 -0.93 1.59
CA PHE A 96 -5.69 0.19 2.51
C PHE A 96 -4.40 1.02 2.58
N ALA A 97 -3.25 0.36 2.72
CA ALA A 97 -1.97 1.05 2.84
C ALA A 97 -1.59 1.78 1.52
N SER A 98 -1.78 1.13 0.37
CA SER A 98 -1.52 1.73 -0.95
C SER A 98 -2.45 2.90 -1.23
N SER A 99 -3.75 2.78 -0.92
CA SER A 99 -4.71 3.88 -1.06
C SER A 99 -4.29 5.12 -0.26
N TYR A 100 -3.86 4.92 0.98
CA TYR A 100 -3.38 6.01 1.82
C TYR A 100 -2.02 6.58 1.33
N ASN A 101 -1.13 5.72 0.85
CA ASN A 101 0.19 6.07 0.32
C ASN A 101 0.21 6.33 -1.18
N SER A 102 -0.95 6.58 -1.80
CA SER A 102 -1.03 6.90 -3.21
C SER A 102 -0.20 8.15 -3.51
N TYR A 103 0.32 8.25 -4.73
CA TYR A 103 1.17 9.36 -5.13
C TYR A 103 0.52 10.73 -4.85
N THR A 104 -0.74 10.90 -5.23
CA THR A 104 -1.51 12.13 -4.97
C THR A 104 -1.61 12.45 -3.48
N ASN A 105 -1.91 11.45 -2.64
CA ASN A 105 -2.03 11.62 -1.19
C ASN A 105 -0.68 11.93 -0.54
N LEU A 106 0.42 11.38 -1.07
CA LEU A 106 1.77 11.71 -0.61
C LEU A 106 2.15 13.14 -0.97
N ILE A 107 1.92 13.59 -2.21
CA ILE A 107 2.18 14.97 -2.64
C ILE A 107 1.40 15.95 -1.76
N LEU A 108 0.10 15.72 -1.56
CA LEU A 108 -0.74 16.57 -0.72
C LEU A 108 -0.17 16.70 0.70
N ARG A 109 0.25 15.59 1.30
CA ARG A 109 0.84 15.58 2.64
C ARG A 109 2.21 16.27 2.69
N MET A 110 3.05 16.09 1.69
CA MET A 110 4.36 16.77 1.61
C MET A 110 4.22 18.30 1.53
N ARG A 111 3.20 18.79 0.81
CA ARG A 111 2.94 20.22 0.67
C ARG A 111 2.31 20.85 1.90
N GLN A 112 1.46 20.10 2.60
CA GLN A 112 0.61 20.66 3.66
C GLN A 112 1.23 20.56 5.05
N ILE A 113 2.31 19.80 5.25
CA ILE A 113 2.73 19.43 6.59
C ILE A 113 4.20 19.74 6.90
N PRO A 114 4.51 20.88 7.56
CA PRO A 114 5.82 21.13 8.14
C PRO A 114 6.08 20.39 9.47
N ALA A 115 5.04 19.98 10.21
CA ALA A 115 5.17 19.54 11.62
C ALA A 115 4.70 18.10 11.90
N GLU A 116 3.63 17.61 11.29
CA GLU A 116 3.17 16.22 11.45
C GLU A 116 3.77 15.30 10.40
N ARG A 117 4.84 14.59 10.75
CA ARG A 117 5.39 13.55 9.86
C ARG A 117 4.26 12.60 9.43
N PRO A 118 4.20 12.19 8.15
CA PRO A 118 3.31 11.09 7.76
C PRO A 118 3.55 9.93 8.73
N PRO A 119 2.52 9.14 9.11
CA PRO A 119 2.75 8.02 10.00
C PRO A 119 3.75 7.08 9.31
N LEU A 120 5.04 7.19 9.68
CA LEU A 120 6.17 6.50 9.05
C LEU A 120 5.96 4.98 9.02
N ASN A 121 5.10 4.50 9.92
CA ASN A 121 4.69 3.11 10.02
C ASN A 121 3.91 2.63 8.79
N LEU A 122 3.20 3.49 8.04
CA LEU A 122 2.33 2.99 6.97
C LEU A 122 3.07 2.68 5.66
N LEU A 123 4.08 3.46 5.28
CA LEU A 123 4.96 3.08 4.16
C LEU A 123 5.73 1.79 4.48
N ARG A 124 6.17 1.65 5.74
CA ARG A 124 6.80 0.41 6.22
C ARG A 124 5.83 -0.76 6.24
N GLN A 125 4.57 -0.53 6.64
CA GLN A 125 3.52 -1.53 6.66
C GLN A 125 3.19 -2.00 5.25
N GLU A 126 3.06 -1.07 4.30
CA GLU A 126 2.84 -1.39 2.89
C GLU A 126 4.00 -2.25 2.36
N PHE A 127 5.24 -1.82 2.56
CA PHE A 127 6.41 -2.57 2.10
C PHE A 127 6.53 -3.96 2.74
N ALA A 128 6.31 -4.06 4.06
CA ALA A 128 6.30 -5.33 4.76
C ALA A 128 5.17 -6.24 4.25
N GLY A 129 3.98 -5.67 4.05
CA GLY A 129 2.83 -6.34 3.46
C GLY A 129 3.15 -6.89 2.08
N THR A 130 3.80 -6.09 1.23
CA THR A 130 4.18 -6.48 -0.13
C THR A 130 5.15 -7.65 -0.08
N CYS A 131 6.16 -7.58 0.80
CA CYS A 131 7.11 -8.68 0.96
C CYS A 131 6.44 -9.99 1.35
N ILE A 132 5.54 -9.96 2.36
CA ILE A 132 4.85 -11.15 2.84
C ILE A 132 3.87 -11.68 1.79
N TYR A 133 3.18 -10.79 1.08
CA TYR A 133 2.21 -11.17 0.05
C TYR A 133 2.89 -11.87 -1.13
N LEU A 134 3.99 -11.30 -1.62
CA LEU A 134 4.78 -11.92 -2.69
C LEU A 134 5.39 -13.26 -2.27
N ASP A 135 5.88 -13.39 -1.03
CA ASP A 135 6.36 -14.66 -0.49
C ASP A 135 5.25 -15.73 -0.53
N ILE A 136 4.04 -15.36 -0.09
CA ILE A 136 2.88 -16.25 -0.10
C ILE A 136 2.44 -16.63 -1.52
N LEU A 137 2.44 -15.69 -2.46
CA LEU A 137 2.01 -15.95 -3.82
C LEU A 137 3.04 -16.76 -4.59
N HIS A 138 4.34 -16.45 -4.47
CA HIS A 138 5.40 -17.22 -5.12
C HIS A 138 5.44 -18.66 -4.63
N LYS A 139 5.41 -18.90 -3.31
CA LYS A 139 5.43 -20.27 -2.80
C LYS A 139 4.20 -21.08 -3.21
N THR A 140 3.06 -20.42 -3.44
CA THR A 140 1.83 -21.08 -3.88
C THR A 140 1.84 -21.35 -5.39
N THR A 141 2.42 -20.45 -6.18
CA THR A 141 2.54 -20.60 -7.64
C THR A 141 3.68 -21.53 -8.05
N ALA A 142 4.69 -21.71 -7.19
CA ALA A 142 5.82 -22.62 -7.41
C ALA A 142 5.54 -24.09 -7.03
N ALA A 143 4.46 -24.37 -6.30
CA ALA A 143 4.18 -25.72 -5.82
C ALA A 143 3.84 -26.66 -6.99
N VAL A 144 4.78 -27.55 -7.33
CA VAL A 144 4.59 -28.67 -8.25
C VAL A 144 5.16 -29.95 -7.62
N ASN A 145 4.31 -30.98 -7.56
CA ASN A 145 4.54 -32.40 -7.23
C ASN A 145 4.65 -32.82 -5.76
N ASN A 146 3.60 -33.52 -5.26
CA ASN A 146 3.67 -34.96 -4.94
C ASN A 146 2.35 -35.43 -4.27
N GLN A 147 1.29 -35.73 -5.06
CA GLN A 147 0.30 -36.81 -4.85
C GLN A 147 -0.97 -36.61 -5.72
N LYS A 148 -1.47 -37.69 -6.32
CA LYS A 148 -2.45 -37.68 -7.42
C LYS A 148 -3.88 -37.23 -7.06
N GLU A 149 -4.25 -37.18 -5.79
CA GLU A 149 -5.60 -36.74 -5.35
C GLU A 149 -5.63 -35.32 -4.75
N GLU A 150 -4.50 -34.80 -4.26
CA GLU A 150 -4.37 -33.40 -3.81
C GLU A 150 -4.18 -32.42 -5.00
N HIS A 151 -3.75 -32.95 -6.16
CA HIS A 151 -3.44 -32.18 -7.38
C HIS A 151 -4.57 -31.26 -7.84
N VAL A 152 -5.84 -31.72 -7.83
CA VAL A 152 -6.96 -30.91 -8.36
C VAL A 152 -7.29 -29.71 -7.46
N LYS A 153 -7.14 -29.86 -6.14
CA LYS A 153 -7.36 -28.75 -5.19
C LYS A 153 -6.16 -27.81 -5.19
N GLU A 154 -4.97 -28.35 -5.38
CA GLU A 154 -3.73 -27.60 -5.44
C GLU A 154 -3.61 -26.79 -6.74
N GLU A 155 -4.02 -27.34 -7.89
CA GLU A 155 -4.11 -26.63 -9.17
C GLU A 155 -5.10 -25.45 -9.12
N LYS A 156 -6.27 -25.64 -8.48
CA LYS A 156 -7.23 -24.55 -8.28
C LYS A 156 -6.66 -23.43 -7.40
N LEU A 157 -5.94 -23.80 -6.34
CA LEU A 157 -5.27 -22.83 -5.48
C LEU A 157 -4.15 -22.09 -6.21
N GLN A 158 -3.38 -22.80 -7.05
CA GLN A 158 -2.33 -22.24 -7.88
C GLN A 158 -2.90 -21.22 -8.86
N GLY A 159 -4.00 -21.54 -9.56
CA GLY A 159 -4.67 -20.61 -10.46
C GLY A 159 -5.16 -19.34 -9.76
N VAL A 160 -5.71 -19.47 -8.54
CA VAL A 160 -6.10 -18.29 -7.72
C VAL A 160 -4.88 -17.45 -7.32
N ALA A 161 -3.76 -18.09 -6.97
CA ALA A 161 -2.53 -17.39 -6.61
C ALA A 161 -1.88 -16.70 -7.83
N GLU A 162 -1.96 -17.33 -9.01
CA GLU A 162 -1.53 -16.78 -10.29
C GLU A 162 -2.35 -15.52 -10.64
N GLU A 163 -3.67 -15.59 -10.60
CA GLU A 163 -4.53 -14.42 -10.87
C GLU A 163 -4.23 -13.28 -9.90
N LYS A 164 -4.05 -13.60 -8.62
CA LYS A 164 -3.73 -12.61 -7.57
C LYS A 164 -2.36 -11.97 -7.76
N ILE A 165 -1.33 -12.73 -8.15
CA ILE A 165 0.02 -12.18 -8.33
C ILE A 165 0.09 -11.29 -9.57
N VAL A 166 -0.53 -11.71 -10.66
CA VAL A 166 -0.62 -10.92 -11.90
C VAL A 166 -1.37 -9.62 -11.64
N SER A 167 -2.55 -9.70 -11.04
CA SER A 167 -3.36 -8.52 -10.72
C SER A 167 -2.63 -7.53 -9.82
N PHE A 168 -1.89 -8.03 -8.82
CA PHE A 168 -1.12 -7.20 -7.91
C PHE A 168 0.06 -6.50 -8.60
N PHE A 169 0.81 -7.23 -9.43
CA PHE A 169 1.89 -6.64 -10.22
C PHE A 169 1.36 -5.57 -11.19
N GLU A 170 0.30 -5.87 -11.93
CA GLU A 170 -0.34 -4.89 -12.80
C GLU A 170 -0.79 -3.64 -12.04
N GLN A 171 -1.43 -3.81 -10.88
CA GLN A 171 -1.90 -2.69 -10.08
C GLN A 171 -0.75 -1.74 -9.70
N VAL A 172 0.33 -2.27 -9.14
CA VAL A 172 1.46 -1.45 -8.68
C VAL A 172 2.16 -0.77 -9.87
N LEU A 173 2.35 -1.50 -10.98
CA LEU A 173 2.99 -0.94 -12.17
C LEU A 173 2.12 0.12 -12.85
N ARG A 174 0.80 -0.09 -12.90
CA ARG A 174 -0.18 0.87 -13.42
C ARG A 174 -0.24 2.14 -12.58
N GLU A 175 -0.28 2.03 -11.25
CA GLU A 175 -0.23 3.19 -10.36
C GLU A 175 1.04 4.03 -10.59
N ALA A 176 2.19 3.39 -10.81
CA ALA A 176 3.44 4.07 -11.13
C ALA A 176 3.41 4.74 -12.52
N PHE A 177 2.79 4.08 -13.51
CA PHE A 177 2.59 4.61 -14.84
C PHE A 177 1.68 5.84 -14.85
N ASP A 178 0.51 5.73 -14.23
CA ASP A 178 -0.50 6.80 -14.17
C ASP A 178 0.08 8.05 -13.50
N PHE A 179 0.90 7.86 -12.45
CA PHE A 179 1.59 8.96 -11.80
C PHE A 179 2.60 9.66 -12.72
N GLN A 180 3.43 8.91 -13.46
CA GLN A 180 4.36 9.52 -14.40
C GLN A 180 3.65 10.27 -15.54
N SER A 181 2.47 9.79 -15.96
CA SER A 181 1.69 10.43 -17.02
C SER A 181 0.98 11.72 -16.59
N SER A 182 0.69 11.86 -15.29
CA SER A 182 -0.01 13.01 -14.70
C SER A 182 0.93 14.11 -14.18
N MET A 183 2.23 14.01 -14.48
CA MET A 183 3.28 14.88 -13.95
C MET A 183 3.27 16.31 -14.50
N GLU A 184 2.44 16.60 -15.50
CA GLU A 184 2.32 17.95 -16.08
C GLU A 184 1.65 18.92 -15.09
N GLY A 185 2.43 19.52 -14.17
CA GLY A 185 1.98 20.64 -13.33
C GLY A 185 2.42 20.65 -11.86
N THR A 186 3.18 19.66 -11.39
CA THR A 186 3.70 19.62 -10.01
C THR A 186 5.14 20.14 -9.95
N THR A 187 5.52 20.77 -8.83
CA THR A 187 6.88 21.25 -8.58
C THR A 187 7.86 20.07 -8.56
N ASN A 188 8.91 20.12 -9.40
CA ASN A 188 9.88 19.02 -9.61
C ASN A 188 10.41 18.39 -8.31
N MET A 189 10.55 19.17 -7.22
CA MET A 189 11.07 18.66 -5.95
C MET A 189 10.12 17.69 -5.23
N ASP A 190 8.81 17.98 -5.17
CA ASP A 190 7.82 17.11 -4.53
C ASP A 190 7.71 15.78 -5.27
N ILE A 191 7.82 15.85 -6.61
CA ILE A 191 7.80 14.69 -7.49
C ILE A 191 8.94 13.74 -7.14
N HIS A 192 10.18 14.26 -7.10
CA HIS A 192 11.35 13.44 -6.77
C HIS A 192 11.21 12.78 -5.39
N GLN A 193 10.71 13.51 -4.40
CA GLN A 193 10.55 12.99 -3.04
C GLN A 193 9.48 11.89 -2.95
N VAL A 194 8.34 12.05 -3.64
CA VAL A 194 7.31 10.99 -3.67
C VAL A 194 7.79 9.77 -4.43
N LEU A 195 8.49 9.97 -5.55
CA LEU A 195 9.11 8.87 -6.29
C LEU A 195 10.09 8.10 -5.40
N GLU A 196 10.94 8.78 -4.63
CA GLU A 196 11.86 8.14 -3.69
C GLU A 196 11.12 7.27 -2.65
N LEU A 197 10.00 7.75 -2.11
CA LEU A 197 9.19 6.97 -1.15
C LEU A 197 8.49 5.76 -1.76
N ARG A 198 8.08 5.83 -3.03
CA ARG A 198 7.33 4.75 -3.72
C ARG A 198 8.24 3.74 -4.41
N SER A 199 9.47 4.14 -4.79
CA SER A 199 10.43 3.28 -5.50
C SER A 199 10.69 1.94 -4.83
N PRO A 200 10.82 1.83 -3.48
CA PRO A 200 11.02 0.54 -2.83
C PRO A 200 9.93 -0.51 -3.13
N ILE A 201 8.67 -0.09 -3.26
CA ILE A 201 7.55 -0.99 -3.59
C ILE A 201 7.66 -1.45 -5.04
N ILE A 202 7.93 -0.53 -5.98
CA ILE A 202 8.11 -0.85 -7.40
C ILE A 202 9.29 -1.81 -7.58
N VAL A 203 10.44 -1.50 -6.97
CA VAL A 203 11.64 -2.34 -6.99
C VAL A 203 11.33 -3.73 -6.44
N LYS A 204 10.55 -3.82 -5.34
CA LYS A 204 10.18 -5.11 -4.76
C LYS A 204 9.25 -5.91 -5.69
N VAL A 205 8.32 -5.25 -6.38
CA VAL A 205 7.46 -5.87 -7.40
C VAL A 205 8.28 -6.36 -8.60
N LEU A 206 9.18 -5.56 -9.15
CA LEU A 206 10.05 -5.96 -10.27
C LEU A 206 10.95 -7.14 -9.90
N LYS A 207 11.52 -7.13 -8.69
CA LYS A 207 12.25 -8.29 -8.15
C LYS A 207 11.34 -9.49 -7.96
N GLY A 208 10.09 -9.29 -7.57
CA GLY A 208 9.12 -10.37 -7.50
C GLY A 208 8.85 -10.99 -8.87
N MET A 209 8.69 -10.17 -9.91
CA MET A 209 8.55 -10.64 -11.30
C MET A 209 9.80 -11.39 -11.77
N CYS A 210 10.99 -11.06 -11.27
CA CYS A 210 12.20 -11.83 -11.56
C CYS A 210 12.12 -13.27 -11.02
N ASP A 211 11.52 -13.45 -9.84
CA ASP A 211 11.41 -14.73 -9.15
C ASP A 211 10.13 -15.50 -9.53
N MET A 212 9.27 -14.90 -10.35
CA MET A 212 8.03 -15.48 -10.85
C MET A 212 8.29 -16.68 -11.77
N ASN A 213 7.37 -17.66 -11.76
CA ASN A 213 7.40 -18.78 -12.70
C ASN A 213 7.41 -18.26 -14.14
N SER A 214 8.38 -18.71 -14.94
CA SER A 214 8.62 -18.21 -16.30
C SER A 214 7.45 -18.48 -17.26
N GLN A 215 6.70 -19.57 -17.05
CA GLN A 215 5.51 -19.85 -17.86
C GLN A 215 4.39 -18.85 -17.54
N ILE A 216 4.16 -18.56 -16.27
CA ILE A 216 3.17 -17.56 -15.86
C ILE A 216 3.58 -16.18 -16.39
N PHE A 217 4.85 -15.80 -16.21
CA PHE A 217 5.38 -14.54 -16.74
C PHE A 217 5.18 -14.45 -18.26
N ARG A 218 5.47 -15.53 -19.00
CA ARG A 218 5.26 -15.61 -20.46
C ARG A 218 3.80 -15.40 -20.85
N ASN A 219 2.89 -16.08 -20.15
CA ASN A 219 1.44 -16.02 -20.43
C ASN A 219 0.89 -14.60 -20.27
N HIS A 220 1.42 -13.86 -19.28
CA HIS A 220 0.97 -12.50 -18.92
C HIS A 220 1.88 -11.37 -19.39
N LEU A 221 2.91 -11.68 -20.19
CA LEU A 221 3.86 -10.66 -20.66
C LEU A 221 3.16 -9.53 -21.41
N ARG A 222 2.10 -9.84 -22.17
CA ARG A 222 1.31 -8.85 -22.91
C ARG A 222 0.67 -7.81 -21.98
N ASP A 223 0.24 -8.25 -20.80
CA ASP A 223 -0.44 -7.41 -19.81
C ASP A 223 0.59 -6.51 -19.09
N PHE A 224 1.78 -7.03 -18.82
CA PHE A 224 2.85 -6.28 -18.16
C PHE A 224 3.61 -5.31 -19.09
N TYR A 225 3.71 -5.63 -20.37
CA TYR A 225 4.60 -4.97 -21.33
C TYR A 225 4.42 -3.43 -21.41
N PRO A 226 3.19 -2.88 -21.48
CA PRO A 226 3.00 -1.42 -21.55
C PRO A 226 3.58 -0.69 -20.33
N PHE A 227 3.44 -1.29 -19.14
CA PHE A 227 3.93 -0.68 -17.91
C PHE A 227 5.44 -0.81 -17.76
N ILE A 228 5.98 -2.00 -18.05
CA ILE A 228 7.43 -2.28 -18.01
C ILE A 228 8.21 -1.33 -18.94
N THR A 229 7.74 -1.15 -20.17
CA THR A 229 8.43 -0.31 -21.16
C THR A 229 8.42 1.16 -20.78
N LYS A 230 7.36 1.65 -20.12
CA LYS A 230 7.34 3.03 -19.65
C LYS A 230 8.30 3.26 -18.47
N LEU A 231 8.44 2.27 -17.57
CA LEU A 231 9.35 2.35 -16.43
C LEU A 231 10.83 2.48 -16.82
N VAL A 232 11.20 2.16 -18.07
CA VAL A 232 12.56 2.44 -18.60
C VAL A 232 12.91 3.92 -18.50
N CYS A 233 11.92 4.80 -18.60
CA CYS A 233 12.09 6.26 -18.52
C CYS A 233 11.93 6.80 -17.10
N CYS A 234 11.85 5.94 -16.06
CA CYS A 234 11.73 6.39 -14.69
C CYS A 234 13.03 7.08 -14.22
N ASP A 235 12.90 8.24 -13.59
CA ASP A 235 14.06 8.99 -13.06
C ASP A 235 14.81 8.21 -11.97
N GLN A 236 14.11 7.31 -11.29
CA GLN A 236 14.63 6.54 -10.16
C GLN A 236 15.58 5.43 -10.65
N MET A 237 16.86 5.56 -10.28
CA MET A 237 17.95 4.68 -10.72
C MET A 237 17.77 3.23 -10.25
N ASP A 238 17.24 3.04 -9.04
CA ASP A 238 16.98 1.74 -8.44
C ASP A 238 15.87 0.98 -9.17
N VAL A 239 14.81 1.68 -9.58
CA VAL A 239 13.73 1.13 -10.43
C VAL A 239 14.29 0.65 -11.76
N ARG A 240 15.11 1.48 -12.43
CA ARG A 240 15.76 1.09 -13.70
C ARG A 240 16.72 -0.07 -13.52
N GLY A 241 17.46 -0.12 -12.41
CA GLY A 241 18.32 -1.26 -12.06
C GLY A 241 17.53 -2.56 -11.90
N ALA A 242 16.42 -2.54 -11.14
CA ALA A 242 15.55 -3.70 -10.97
C ALA A 242 14.89 -4.13 -12.29
N LEU A 243 14.62 -3.19 -13.19
CA LEU A 243 14.10 -3.50 -14.52
C LEU A 243 15.15 -4.18 -15.41
N ALA A 244 16.41 -3.75 -15.34
CA ALA A 244 17.51 -4.41 -16.03
C ALA A 244 17.69 -5.87 -15.54
N ASP A 245 17.56 -6.10 -14.23
CA ASP A 245 17.56 -7.45 -13.65
C ASP A 245 16.40 -8.30 -14.19
N LEU A 246 15.20 -7.72 -14.28
CA LEU A 246 14.01 -8.40 -14.83
C LEU A 246 14.22 -8.82 -16.28
N PHE A 247 14.72 -7.92 -17.13
CA PHE A 247 15.04 -8.24 -18.51
C PHE A 247 16.10 -9.35 -18.60
N SER A 248 17.14 -9.26 -17.77
CA SER A 248 18.23 -10.23 -17.77
C SER A 248 17.80 -11.63 -17.33
N ARG A 249 16.81 -11.75 -16.44
CA ARG A 249 16.32 -13.04 -15.93
C ARG A 249 15.19 -13.61 -16.78
N GLN A 250 14.13 -12.84 -16.99
CA GLN A 250 12.91 -13.34 -17.61
C GLN A 250 12.98 -13.30 -19.14
N LEU A 251 13.41 -12.18 -19.76
CA LEU A 251 13.45 -12.10 -21.24
C LEU A 251 14.54 -12.97 -21.85
N ASN A 252 15.71 -13.10 -21.21
CA ASN A 252 16.73 -14.04 -21.68
C ASN A 252 16.23 -15.49 -21.64
N SER A 253 15.48 -15.86 -20.61
CA SER A 253 14.89 -17.21 -20.53
C SER A 253 13.89 -17.47 -21.65
N LEU A 254 13.19 -16.43 -22.12
CA LEU A 254 12.21 -16.50 -23.22
C LEU A 254 12.86 -16.53 -24.61
N MET A 255 14.09 -16.04 -24.77
CA MET A 255 14.81 -16.04 -26.05
C MET A 255 15.60 -17.32 -26.31
N VAL A 256 15.90 -18.09 -25.26
CA VAL A 256 16.68 -19.34 -25.35
C VAL A 256 15.77 -20.59 -25.38
N ALA A 257 14.45 -20.42 -25.19
CA ALA A 257 13.44 -21.47 -25.28
C ALA A 257 12.79 -21.52 -26.68
#